data_AF-A0A6P6MP60-F1
#
_entry.id   AF-A0A6P6MP60-F1
#
_cell.length_a   1.000
_cell.length_b   1.000
_cell.length_c   1.000
_cell.angle_alpha   90.00
_cell.angle_beta   90.00
_cell.angle_gamma   90.00
#
_symmetry.space_group_name_H-M   'P 1'
#
loop_
_entity.id
_entity.type
_entity.pdbx_description
1 polymer ?
#
loop_
_entity_poly.entity_id
_entity_poly.type
_entity_poly.pdbx_seq_one_letter_code
_entity_poly.pdbx_strand_id
1 'polypeptide(L)'
;MNMDSSAVDGGRAGEECETADRKRNLQDLLRQEMDMHLTEGRASIQRNQERVNRITQLKEEIRLQETHRESDQSHATSTVDYEKLLERRTRLRETHERLIENELMKMERELQEEQMGGVEGEMWYLRRERHILVLQMEALRRENQQASADLETQSRQHQQQISSLREESLQVFRAFREVLEEQRCLSERRYRNLLLDAVQDAVHLSSQNLQLQEEIQQLRKELGPT
;
A
#
# COMPACT_ATOMS: atom_id res chain seq x y z
N MET A 1 -21.09 -2.09 39.04
CA MET A 1 -20.46 -0.81 38.64
C MET A 1 -20.03 -0.99 37.20
N ASN A 2 -20.82 -0.47 36.27
CA ASN A 2 -20.45 -0.38 34.86
C ASN A 2 -19.86 1.01 34.65
N MET A 3 -18.60 1.08 34.23
CA MET A 3 -17.96 2.31 33.78
C MET A 3 -17.23 2.01 32.47
N ASP A 4 -17.76 2.61 31.42
CA ASP A 4 -17.12 3.09 30.20
C ASP A 4 -15.92 2.33 29.61
N SER A 5 -16.18 1.62 28.52
CA SER A 5 -15.16 1.20 27.55
C SER A 5 -15.40 1.79 26.15
N SER A 6 -16.24 2.82 26.01
CA SER A 6 -16.59 3.43 24.71
C SER A 6 -15.76 4.68 24.33
N ALA A 7 -14.84 5.14 25.19
CA ALA A 7 -14.15 6.42 24.97
C ALA A 7 -12.89 6.35 24.08
N VAL A 8 -12.37 5.16 23.75
CA VAL A 8 -11.09 5.02 23.01
C VAL A 8 -11.29 4.95 21.49
N ASP A 9 -12.47 4.54 21.02
CA ASP A 9 -12.75 4.37 19.58
C ASP A 9 -13.08 5.71 18.86
N GLY A 10 -13.57 6.71 19.60
CA GLY A 10 -13.93 8.02 19.03
C GLY A 10 -12.75 8.91 18.65
N GLY A 11 -11.58 8.75 19.30
CA GLY A 11 -10.39 9.56 19.01
C GLY A 11 -9.69 9.15 17.71
N ARG A 12 -9.63 7.84 17.44
CA ARG A 12 -8.95 7.28 16.27
C ARG A 12 -9.71 7.58 14.98
N ALA A 13 -11.04 7.47 15.02
CA ALA A 13 -11.90 7.83 13.88
C ALA A 13 -11.90 9.34 13.56
N GLY A 14 -11.76 10.19 14.58
CA GLY A 14 -11.64 11.65 14.41
C GLY A 14 -10.33 12.06 13.72
N GLU A 15 -9.20 11.48 14.16
CA GLU A 15 -7.89 11.73 13.55
C GLU A 15 -7.80 11.20 12.11
N GLU A 16 -8.41 10.06 11.82
CA GLU A 16 -8.50 9.50 10.46
C GLU A 16 -9.30 10.39 9.51
N CYS A 17 -10.41 10.98 9.98
CA CYS A 17 -11.23 11.90 9.20
C CYS A 17 -10.47 13.20 8.90
N GLU A 18 -9.84 13.80 9.91
CA GLU A 18 -9.05 15.03 9.72
C GLU A 18 -7.87 14.84 8.77
N THR A 19 -7.19 13.69 8.87
CA THR A 19 -6.05 13.37 7.99
C THR A 19 -6.51 13.05 6.57
N ALA A 20 -7.74 12.53 6.37
CA ALA A 20 -8.32 12.31 5.06
C ALA A 20 -8.71 13.64 4.38
N ASP A 21 -9.29 14.57 5.16
CA ASP A 21 -9.63 15.91 4.69
C ASP A 21 -8.39 16.73 4.33
N ARG A 22 -7.32 16.64 5.13
CA ARG A 22 -6.02 17.26 4.81
C ARG A 22 -5.43 16.74 3.50
N LYS A 23 -5.47 15.42 3.25
CA LYS A 23 -5.00 14.82 2.00
C LYS A 23 -5.80 15.32 0.80
N ARG A 24 -7.13 15.40 0.93
CA ARG A 24 -8.02 15.88 -0.13
C ARG A 24 -7.70 17.34 -0.49
N ASN A 25 -7.53 18.18 0.53
CA ASN A 25 -7.14 19.57 0.35
C ASN A 25 -5.78 19.71 -0.36
N LEU A 26 -4.79 18.89 -0.01
CA LEU A 26 -3.48 18.90 -0.69
C LEU A 26 -3.57 18.46 -2.16
N GLN A 27 -4.40 17.45 -2.46
CA GLN A 27 -4.64 17.00 -3.84
C GLN A 27 -5.31 18.08 -4.68
N ASP A 28 -6.30 18.78 -4.12
CA ASP A 28 -6.98 19.89 -4.79
C ASP A 28 -6.03 21.06 -5.05
N LEU A 29 -5.17 21.39 -4.07
CA LEU A 29 -4.13 22.43 -4.21
C LEU A 29 -3.12 22.08 -5.32
N LEU A 30 -2.68 20.82 -5.37
CA LEU A 30 -1.76 20.33 -6.40
C LEU A 30 -2.41 20.40 -7.78
N ARG A 31 -3.69 20.04 -7.90
CA ARG A 31 -4.45 20.12 -9.15
C ARG A 31 -4.53 21.57 -9.65
N GLN A 32 -4.84 22.50 -8.75
CA GLN A 32 -4.91 23.92 -9.06
C GLN A 32 -3.56 24.47 -9.55
N GLU A 33 -2.45 24.15 -8.87
CA GLU A 33 -1.12 24.60 -9.30
C GLU A 33 -0.69 23.99 -10.65
N MET A 34 -1.01 22.73 -10.92
CA MET A 34 -0.75 22.11 -12.23
C MET A 34 -1.57 22.75 -13.36
N ASP A 35 -2.86 23.03 -13.12
CA ASP A 35 -3.73 23.70 -14.08
C ASP A 35 -3.23 25.11 -14.39
N MET A 36 -2.82 25.86 -13.35
CA MET A 36 -2.22 27.19 -13.52
C MET A 36 -0.89 27.13 -14.29
N HIS A 37 -0.05 26.11 -14.09
CA HIS A 37 1.18 25.94 -14.86
C HIS A 37 0.89 25.64 -16.34
N LEU A 38 -0.18 24.90 -16.64
CA LEU A 38 -0.61 24.58 -18.01
C LEU A 38 -1.22 25.79 -18.74
N THR A 39 -2.00 26.62 -18.05
CA THR A 39 -2.67 27.80 -18.65
C THR A 39 -1.78 29.05 -18.66
N GLU A 40 -1.02 29.30 -17.60
CA GLU A 40 -0.17 30.49 -17.44
C GLU A 40 1.31 30.23 -17.77
N GLY A 41 1.63 29.15 -18.49
CA GLY A 41 3.00 28.81 -18.89
C GLY A 41 3.74 29.90 -19.71
N ARG A 42 3.05 30.98 -20.08
CA ARG A 42 3.60 32.21 -20.68
C ARG A 42 4.06 33.27 -19.66
N ALA A 43 4.04 32.99 -18.36
CA ALA A 43 4.56 33.88 -17.33
C ALA A 43 6.11 33.94 -17.35
N SER A 44 6.70 34.90 -16.61
CA SER A 44 8.16 34.99 -16.42
C SER A 44 8.74 33.65 -15.94
N ILE A 45 9.93 33.31 -16.45
CA ILE A 45 10.70 32.09 -16.12
C ILE A 45 10.78 31.87 -14.60
N GLN A 46 10.96 32.94 -13.83
CA GLN A 46 11.04 32.88 -12.36
C GLN A 46 9.73 32.42 -11.71
N ARG A 47 8.58 32.90 -12.19
CA ARG A 47 7.26 32.48 -11.68
C ARG A 47 6.91 31.05 -12.05
N ASN A 48 7.35 30.57 -13.21
CA ASN A 48 7.22 29.16 -13.57
C ASN A 48 8.10 28.29 -12.69
N GLN A 49 9.34 28.71 -12.41
CA GLN A 49 10.24 27.97 -11.53
C GLN A 49 9.68 27.84 -10.10
N GLU A 50 9.13 28.91 -9.54
CA GLU A 50 8.47 28.88 -8.23
C GLU A 50 7.27 27.93 -8.18
N ARG A 51 6.45 27.91 -9.25
CA ARG A 51 5.33 26.96 -9.37
C ARG A 51 5.79 25.52 -9.45
N VAL A 52 6.81 25.23 -10.25
CA VAL A 52 7.39 23.89 -10.32
C VAL A 52 7.88 23.43 -8.94
N ASN A 53 8.55 24.32 -8.19
CA ASN A 53 9.00 24.03 -6.83
C ASN A 53 7.83 23.76 -5.86
N ARG A 54 6.74 24.53 -5.94
CA ARG A 54 5.51 24.28 -5.15
C ARG A 54 4.86 22.94 -5.51
N ILE A 55 4.76 22.63 -6.80
CA ILE A 55 4.24 21.35 -7.29
C ILE A 55 5.08 20.18 -6.77
N THR A 56 6.42 20.31 -6.75
CA THR A 56 7.28 19.25 -6.21
C THR A 56 7.08 19.06 -4.70
N GLN A 57 6.97 20.15 -3.93
CA GLN A 57 6.75 20.09 -2.49
C GLN A 57 5.41 19.42 -2.14
N LEU A 58 4.32 19.84 -2.81
CA LEU A 58 2.99 19.25 -2.62
C LEU A 58 2.96 17.76 -2.95
N LYS A 59 3.68 17.34 -4.01
CA LYS A 59 3.81 15.92 -4.37
C LYS A 59 4.55 15.11 -3.29
N GLU A 60 5.62 15.66 -2.74
CA GLU A 60 6.38 15.00 -1.67
C GLU A 60 5.55 14.90 -0.38
N GLU A 61 4.82 15.94 -0.02
CA GLU A 61 3.98 15.97 1.18
C GLU A 61 2.82 14.95 1.11
N ILE A 62 2.17 14.83 -0.04
CA ILE A 62 1.14 13.80 -0.28
C ILE A 62 1.75 12.40 -0.19
N ARG A 63 2.93 12.19 -0.80
CA ARG A 63 3.62 10.89 -0.78
C ARG A 63 4.00 10.47 0.64
N LEU A 64 4.51 11.39 1.45
CA LEU A 64 4.86 11.11 2.85
C LEU A 64 3.61 10.70 3.65
N GLN A 65 2.48 11.41 3.50
CA GLN A 65 1.23 11.02 4.16
C GLN A 65 0.71 9.64 3.76
N GLU A 66 0.85 9.26 2.49
CA GLU A 66 0.45 7.93 1.98
C GLU A 66 1.31 6.82 2.57
N THR A 67 2.64 6.98 2.53
CA THR A 67 3.57 5.97 3.06
C THR A 67 3.41 5.72 4.56
N HIS A 68 3.18 6.77 5.35
CA HIS A 68 2.95 6.62 6.79
C HIS A 68 1.65 5.87 7.08
N ARG A 69 0.55 6.20 6.39
CA ARG A 69 -0.75 5.54 6.60
C ARG A 69 -0.76 4.08 6.19
N GLU A 70 -0.16 3.75 5.06
CA GLU A 70 -0.08 2.36 4.57
C GLU A 70 0.81 1.51 5.47
N SER A 71 1.94 2.06 5.94
CA SER A 71 2.82 1.39 6.90
C SER A 71 2.12 1.14 8.23
N ASP A 72 1.42 2.13 8.77
CA ASP A 72 0.76 2.01 10.08
C ASP A 72 -0.44 1.05 10.05
N GLN A 73 -1.23 1.06 8.97
CA GLN A 73 -2.36 0.14 8.82
C GLN A 73 -1.94 -1.31 8.54
N SER A 74 -0.93 -1.52 7.69
CA SER A 74 -0.41 -2.87 7.40
C SER A 74 0.29 -3.49 8.60
N HIS A 75 1.06 -2.71 9.38
CA HIS A 75 1.63 -3.20 10.62
C HIS A 75 0.57 -3.51 11.67
N ALA A 76 -0.40 -2.61 11.89
CA ALA A 76 -1.43 -2.80 12.91
C ALA A 76 -2.33 -4.01 12.64
N THR A 77 -2.65 -4.31 11.38
CA THR A 77 -3.46 -5.48 11.01
C THR A 77 -2.69 -6.79 11.22
N SER A 78 -1.43 -6.84 10.77
CA SER A 78 -0.56 -8.01 10.94
C SER A 78 -0.27 -8.34 12.41
N THR A 79 -0.06 -7.33 13.27
CA THR A 79 0.18 -7.53 14.71
C THR A 79 -1.05 -8.09 15.42
N VAL A 80 -2.23 -7.54 15.12
CA VAL A 80 -3.49 -7.97 15.75
C VAL A 80 -3.83 -9.42 15.37
N ASP A 81 -3.57 -9.82 14.12
CA ASP A 81 -3.85 -11.20 13.70
C ASP A 81 -2.86 -12.21 14.30
N TYR A 82 -1.60 -11.82 14.48
CA TYR A 82 -0.62 -12.64 15.21
C TYR A 82 -0.99 -12.82 16.68
N GLU A 83 -1.44 -11.76 17.36
CA GLU A 83 -1.89 -11.81 18.76
C GLU A 83 -3.08 -12.77 18.93
N LYS A 84 -4.08 -12.72 18.03
CA LYS A 84 -5.21 -13.66 18.06
C LYS A 84 -4.79 -15.12 17.90
N LEU A 85 -3.84 -15.40 17.01
CA LEU A 85 -3.29 -16.75 16.83
C LEU A 85 -2.56 -17.23 18.08
N LEU A 86 -1.82 -16.33 18.73
CA LEU A 86 -1.12 -16.63 19.97
C LEU A 86 -2.11 -16.91 21.11
N GLU A 87 -3.14 -16.08 21.30
CA GLU A 87 -4.19 -16.29 22.30
C GLU A 87 -4.92 -17.61 22.10
N ARG A 88 -5.23 -17.97 20.84
CA ARG A 88 -5.89 -19.23 20.54
C ARG A 88 -5.00 -20.42 20.94
N ARG A 89 -3.69 -20.31 20.74
CA ARG A 89 -2.71 -21.35 21.10
C ARG A 89 -2.55 -21.48 22.62
N THR A 90 -2.46 -20.35 23.33
CA THR A 90 -2.36 -20.37 24.79
C THR A 90 -3.62 -20.98 25.42
N ARG A 91 -4.81 -20.57 24.95
CA ARG A 91 -6.08 -21.15 25.41
C ARG A 91 -6.14 -22.66 25.20
N LEU A 92 -5.71 -23.16 24.03
CA LEU A 92 -5.70 -24.60 23.76
C LEU A 92 -4.75 -25.33 24.73
N ARG A 93 -3.52 -24.84 24.89
CA ARG A 93 -2.55 -25.42 25.82
C ARG A 93 -3.10 -25.46 27.25
N GLU A 94 -3.62 -24.35 27.74
CA GLU A 94 -4.21 -24.25 29.08
C GLU A 94 -5.37 -25.24 29.28
N THR A 95 -6.19 -25.48 28.25
CA THR A 95 -7.28 -26.46 28.35
C THR A 95 -6.77 -27.88 28.48
N HIS A 96 -5.72 -28.24 27.74
CA HIS A 96 -5.10 -29.56 27.85
C HIS A 96 -4.35 -29.73 29.17
N GLU A 97 -3.58 -28.72 29.61
CA GLU A 97 -2.88 -28.71 30.89
C GLU A 97 -3.85 -28.96 32.04
N ARG A 98 -4.95 -28.19 32.10
CA ARG A 98 -6.00 -28.38 33.12
C ARG A 98 -6.61 -29.77 33.10
N LEU A 99 -6.84 -30.35 31.91
CA LEU A 99 -7.39 -31.71 31.79
C LEU A 99 -6.41 -32.75 32.36
N ILE A 100 -5.14 -32.65 31.99
CA ILE A 100 -4.09 -33.57 32.43
C ILE A 100 -3.86 -33.46 33.94
N GLU A 101 -3.81 -32.24 34.48
CA GLU A 101 -3.69 -31.98 35.92
C GLU A 101 -4.85 -32.60 36.70
N ASN A 102 -6.09 -32.44 36.23
CA ASN A 102 -7.25 -33.03 36.88
C ASN A 102 -7.18 -34.56 36.92
N GLU A 103 -6.72 -35.19 35.83
CA GLU A 103 -6.57 -36.64 35.75
C GLU A 103 -5.41 -37.16 36.63
N LEU A 104 -4.32 -36.40 36.74
CA LEU A 104 -3.21 -36.66 37.67
C LEU A 104 -3.66 -36.58 39.13
N MET A 105 -4.36 -35.50 39.51
CA MET A 105 -4.89 -35.33 40.87
C MET A 105 -5.92 -36.41 41.22
N LYS A 106 -6.70 -36.87 40.24
CA LYS A 106 -7.61 -37.99 40.41
C LYS A 106 -6.83 -39.30 40.66
N MET A 107 -5.79 -39.58 39.88
CA MET A 107 -4.93 -40.75 40.09
C MET A 107 -4.27 -40.71 41.47
N GLU A 108 -3.75 -39.57 41.91
CA GLU A 108 -3.10 -39.42 43.21
C GLU A 108 -4.05 -39.68 44.38
N ARG A 109 -5.29 -39.14 44.30
CA ARG A 109 -6.32 -39.42 45.31
C ARG A 109 -6.70 -40.89 45.35
N GLU A 110 -6.97 -41.49 44.19
CA GLU A 110 -7.32 -42.92 44.08
C GLU A 110 -6.19 -43.80 44.64
N LEU A 111 -4.92 -43.43 44.43
CA LEU A 111 -3.77 -44.16 44.95
C LEU A 111 -3.58 -44.01 46.47
N GLN A 112 -4.03 -42.90 47.06
CA GLN A 112 -4.07 -42.72 48.52
C GLN A 112 -5.23 -43.49 49.17
N GLU A 113 -6.34 -43.69 48.44
CA GLU A 113 -7.53 -44.42 48.89
C GLU A 113 -7.39 -45.93 48.71
N GLU A 114 -6.78 -46.37 47.61
CA GLU A 114 -6.54 -47.77 47.27
C GLU A 114 -5.28 -48.31 47.97
N GLN A 115 -5.47 -49.04 49.09
CA GLN A 115 -4.42 -49.86 49.72
C GLN A 115 -4.14 -51.15 48.91
N MET A 116 -4.01 -51.03 47.59
CA MET A 116 -3.82 -52.16 46.69
C MET A 116 -2.33 -52.52 46.65
N GLY A 117 -1.93 -53.46 47.51
CA GLY A 117 -0.57 -54.02 47.53
C GLY A 117 -0.37 -55.13 46.49
N GLY A 118 0.87 -55.31 46.05
CA GLY A 118 1.25 -56.40 45.13
C GLY A 118 0.96 -56.11 43.65
N VAL A 119 1.00 -57.17 42.83
CA VAL A 119 0.97 -57.09 41.35
C VAL A 119 -0.30 -56.41 40.81
N GLU A 120 -1.43 -56.53 41.51
CA GLU A 120 -2.69 -55.92 41.08
C GLU A 120 -2.66 -54.38 41.19
N GLY A 121 -2.05 -53.84 42.25
CA GLY A 121 -1.87 -52.40 42.43
C GLY A 121 -0.90 -51.80 41.42
N GLU A 122 0.22 -52.49 41.14
CA GLU A 122 1.16 -52.09 40.09
C GLU A 122 0.49 -52.05 38.71
N MET A 123 -0.33 -53.07 38.40
CA MET A 123 -1.06 -53.11 37.14
C MET A 123 -2.10 -51.99 37.01
N TRP A 124 -2.77 -51.64 38.12
CA TRP A 124 -3.69 -50.51 38.15
C TRP A 124 -2.97 -49.18 37.90
N TYR A 125 -1.86 -48.95 38.60
CA TYR A 125 -1.03 -47.74 38.44
C TYR A 125 -0.56 -47.58 36.99
N LEU A 126 0.00 -48.63 36.40
CA LEU A 126 0.49 -48.60 35.01
C LEU A 126 -0.64 -48.35 34.00
N ARG A 127 -1.87 -48.83 34.25
CA ARG A 127 -3.01 -48.52 33.38
C ARG A 127 -3.39 -47.05 33.46
N ARG A 128 -3.32 -46.46 34.64
CA ARG A 128 -3.65 -45.05 34.88
C ARG A 128 -2.59 -44.12 34.32
N GLU A 129 -1.32 -44.43 34.56
CA GLU A 129 -0.18 -43.72 33.96
C GLU A 129 -0.25 -43.78 32.43
N ARG A 130 -0.52 -44.95 31.84
CA ARG A 130 -0.74 -45.09 30.40
C ARG A 130 -1.88 -44.20 29.90
N HIS A 131 -2.97 -44.09 30.65
CA HIS A 131 -4.08 -43.21 30.29
C HIS A 131 -3.66 -41.74 30.26
N ILE A 132 -2.94 -41.27 31.27
CA ILE A 132 -2.41 -39.89 31.31
C ILE A 132 -1.44 -39.63 30.16
N LEU A 133 -0.54 -40.57 29.86
CA LEU A 133 0.36 -40.48 28.71
C LEU A 133 -0.40 -40.38 27.38
N VAL A 134 -1.48 -41.14 27.21
CA VAL A 134 -2.35 -41.04 26.03
C VAL A 134 -2.97 -39.64 25.92
N LEU A 135 -3.46 -39.07 27.03
CA LEU A 135 -3.98 -37.69 27.04
C LEU A 135 -2.92 -36.66 26.66
N GLN A 136 -1.70 -36.79 27.19
CA GLN A 136 -0.57 -35.92 26.82
C GLN A 136 -0.23 -36.04 25.33
N MET A 137 -0.14 -37.26 24.80
CA MET A 137 0.12 -37.48 23.38
C MET A 137 -0.98 -36.89 22.49
N GLU A 138 -2.23 -37.01 22.90
CA GLU A 138 -3.36 -36.42 22.19
C GLU A 138 -3.35 -34.89 22.22
N ALA A 139 -3.06 -34.30 23.38
CA ALA A 139 -2.90 -32.85 23.53
C ALA A 139 -1.83 -32.30 22.58
N LEU A 140 -0.63 -32.91 22.62
CA LEU A 140 0.48 -32.54 21.75
C LEU A 140 0.14 -32.69 20.27
N ARG A 141 -0.55 -33.75 19.88
CA ARG A 141 -1.00 -33.94 18.48
C ARG A 141 -1.97 -32.85 18.05
N ARG A 142 -2.95 -32.49 18.88
CA ARG A 142 -3.93 -31.43 18.58
C ARG A 142 -3.26 -30.05 18.50
N GLU A 143 -2.36 -29.75 19.44
CA GLU A 143 -1.60 -28.50 19.43
C GLU A 143 -0.71 -28.38 18.19
N ASN A 144 -0.04 -29.47 17.80
CA ASN A 144 0.79 -29.50 16.60
C ASN A 144 -0.06 -29.31 15.33
N GLN A 145 -1.18 -30.04 15.21
CA GLN A 145 -2.12 -29.88 14.10
C GLN A 145 -2.65 -28.44 13.98
N GLN A 146 -2.99 -27.82 15.11
CA GLN A 146 -3.43 -26.42 15.11
C GLN A 146 -2.29 -25.48 14.69
N ALA A 147 -1.08 -25.67 15.23
CA ALA A 147 0.08 -24.85 14.86
C ALA A 147 0.43 -24.96 13.37
N SER A 148 0.33 -26.16 12.78
CA SER A 148 0.52 -26.38 11.34
C SER A 148 -0.57 -25.68 10.52
N ALA A 149 -1.84 -25.82 10.92
CA ALA A 149 -2.95 -25.16 10.23
C ALA A 149 -2.82 -23.63 10.29
N ASP A 150 -2.49 -23.07 11.46
CA ASP A 150 -2.27 -21.65 11.65
C ASP A 150 -1.11 -21.15 10.76
N LEU A 151 0.02 -21.88 10.70
CA LEU A 151 1.15 -21.56 9.82
C LEU A 151 0.77 -21.59 8.33
N GLU A 152 0.00 -22.60 7.90
CA GLU A 152 -0.49 -22.68 6.51
C GLU A 152 -1.40 -21.50 6.17
N THR A 153 -2.30 -21.12 7.07
CA THR A 153 -3.18 -19.96 6.84
C THR A 153 -2.38 -18.67 6.72
N GLN A 154 -1.41 -18.46 7.61
CA GLN A 154 -0.54 -17.30 7.58
C GLN A 154 0.31 -17.28 6.30
N SER A 155 0.86 -18.41 5.88
CA SER A 155 1.62 -18.53 4.62
C SER A 155 0.76 -18.19 3.40
N ARG A 156 -0.49 -18.68 3.35
CA ARG A 156 -1.43 -18.37 2.26
C ARG A 156 -1.79 -16.88 2.23
N GLN A 157 -2.04 -16.27 3.40
CA GLN A 157 -2.31 -14.84 3.51
C GLN A 157 -1.12 -13.99 3.04
N HIS A 158 0.09 -14.30 3.49
CA HIS A 158 1.31 -13.63 3.02
C HIS A 158 1.48 -13.77 1.51
N GLN A 159 1.21 -14.95 0.94
CA GLN A 159 1.29 -15.17 -0.50
C GLN A 159 0.25 -14.33 -1.26
N GLN A 160 -0.97 -14.18 -0.72
CA GLN A 160 -2.01 -13.33 -1.30
C GLN A 160 -1.62 -11.85 -1.23
N GLN A 161 -1.09 -11.38 -0.09
CA GLN A 161 -0.61 -10.01 0.07
C GLN A 161 0.51 -9.68 -0.93
N ILE A 162 1.49 -10.59 -1.09
CA ILE A 162 2.56 -10.42 -2.08
C ILE A 162 1.99 -10.36 -3.51
N SER A 163 1.02 -11.21 -3.83
CA SER A 163 0.36 -11.17 -5.15
C SER A 163 -0.40 -9.86 -5.37
N SER A 164 -1.15 -9.38 -4.37
CA SER A 164 -1.85 -8.07 -4.43
C SER A 164 -0.86 -6.94 -4.69
N LEU A 165 0.22 -6.86 -3.90
CA LEU A 165 1.26 -5.85 -4.06
C LEU A 165 1.91 -5.89 -5.45
N ARG A 166 2.13 -7.09 -6.01
CA ARG A 166 2.65 -7.24 -7.38
C ARG A 166 1.65 -6.71 -8.41
N GLU A 167 0.37 -7.01 -8.27
CA GLU A 167 -0.68 -6.54 -9.17
C GLU A 167 -0.86 -5.02 -9.09
N GLU A 168 -0.89 -4.46 -7.89
CA GLU A 168 -0.94 -3.01 -7.63
C GLU A 168 0.28 -2.31 -8.24
N SER A 169 1.48 -2.85 -8.04
CA SER A 169 2.71 -2.31 -8.64
C SER A 169 2.63 -2.32 -10.18
N LEU A 170 2.18 -3.43 -10.77
CA LEU A 170 1.97 -3.51 -12.22
C LEU A 170 0.93 -2.52 -12.73
N GLN A 171 -0.15 -2.29 -11.98
CA GLN A 171 -1.17 -1.31 -12.31
C GLN A 171 -0.60 0.12 -12.31
N VAL A 172 0.21 0.46 -11.31
CA VAL A 172 0.93 1.73 -11.25
C VAL A 172 1.87 1.90 -12.45
N PHE A 173 2.63 0.87 -12.82
CA PHE A 173 3.49 0.93 -14.01
C PHE A 173 2.69 1.11 -15.31
N ARG A 174 1.51 0.48 -15.45
CA ARG A 174 0.64 0.68 -16.60
C ARG A 174 0.14 2.12 -16.67
N ALA A 175 -0.36 2.67 -15.57
CA ALA A 175 -0.83 4.05 -15.49
C ALA A 175 0.30 5.05 -15.82
N PHE A 176 1.52 4.83 -15.31
CA PHE A 176 2.66 5.66 -15.67
C PHE A 176 2.98 5.58 -17.17
N ARG A 177 2.91 4.39 -17.77
CA ARG A 177 3.14 4.22 -19.20
C ARG A 177 2.12 5.00 -20.03
N GLU A 178 0.84 4.93 -19.67
CA GLU A 178 -0.25 5.66 -20.33
C GLU A 178 -0.02 7.17 -20.28
N VAL A 179 0.27 7.73 -19.11
CA VAL A 179 0.54 9.17 -18.96
C VAL A 179 1.76 9.61 -19.77
N LEU A 180 2.82 8.80 -19.80
CA LEU A 180 4.02 9.11 -20.59
C LEU A 180 3.72 9.06 -22.09
N GLU A 181 2.95 8.08 -22.55
CA GLU A 181 2.53 7.98 -23.95
C GLU A 181 1.66 9.18 -24.36
N GLU A 182 0.73 9.61 -23.51
CA GLU A 182 -0.10 10.80 -23.71
C GLU A 182 0.74 12.08 -23.80
N GLN A 183 1.68 12.28 -22.87
CA GLN A 183 2.59 13.42 -22.89
C GLN A 183 3.46 13.44 -24.15
N ARG A 184 3.96 12.27 -24.57
CA ARG A 184 4.72 12.12 -25.81
C ARG A 184 3.87 12.53 -27.02
N CYS A 185 2.66 12.01 -27.13
CA CYS A 185 1.75 12.35 -28.23
C CYS A 185 1.41 13.85 -28.27
N LEU A 186 1.16 14.47 -27.11
CA LEU A 186 0.85 15.89 -27.02
C LEU A 186 2.04 16.78 -27.42
N SER A 187 3.25 16.43 -26.97
CA SER A 187 4.47 17.17 -27.34
C SER A 187 4.80 17.02 -28.81
N GLU A 188 4.76 15.80 -29.37
CA GLU A 188 4.95 15.54 -30.80
C GLU A 188 3.97 16.34 -31.66
N ARG A 189 2.68 16.36 -31.30
CA ARG A 189 1.66 17.17 -32.00
C ARG A 189 2.00 18.66 -31.94
N ARG A 190 2.41 19.16 -30.78
CA ARG A 190 2.74 20.58 -30.58
C ARG A 190 3.95 20.99 -31.41
N TYR A 191 5.03 20.20 -31.41
CA TYR A 191 6.21 20.46 -32.23
C TYR A 191 5.92 20.36 -33.73
N ARG A 192 5.11 19.38 -34.15
CA ARG A 192 4.71 19.24 -35.55
C ARG A 192 3.92 20.45 -36.05
N ASN A 193 2.97 20.94 -35.24
CA ASN A 193 2.20 22.14 -35.59
C ASN A 193 3.11 23.37 -35.67
N LEU A 194 3.99 23.58 -34.68
CA LEU A 194 4.94 24.69 -34.70
C LEU A 194 5.87 24.66 -35.93
N LEU A 195 6.34 23.48 -36.32
CA LEU A 195 7.15 23.29 -37.54
C LEU A 195 6.34 23.62 -38.80
N LEU A 196 5.08 23.22 -38.86
CA LEU A 196 4.21 23.54 -40.00
C LEU A 196 3.99 25.05 -40.11
N ASP A 197 3.69 25.72 -39.00
CA ASP A 197 3.51 27.18 -38.97
C ASP A 197 4.79 27.91 -39.42
N ALA A 198 5.96 27.50 -38.90
CA ALA A 198 7.24 28.09 -39.28
C ALA A 198 7.59 27.89 -40.76
N VAL A 199 7.25 26.73 -41.33
CA VAL A 199 7.45 26.46 -42.77
C VAL A 199 6.51 27.32 -43.62
N GLN A 200 5.24 27.45 -43.20
CA GLN A 200 4.28 28.34 -43.90
C GLN A 200 4.78 29.79 -43.89
N ASP A 201 5.18 30.30 -42.73
CA ASP A 201 5.74 31.65 -42.60
C ASP A 201 6.98 31.85 -43.48
N ALA A 202 7.90 30.87 -43.50
CA ALA A 202 9.10 30.93 -44.34
C ALA A 202 8.75 30.98 -45.84
N VAL A 203 7.76 30.20 -46.28
CA VAL A 203 7.29 30.21 -47.67
C VAL A 203 6.65 31.55 -48.01
N HIS A 204 5.77 32.07 -47.15
CA HIS A 204 5.13 33.38 -47.32
C HIS A 204 6.15 34.52 -47.39
N LEU A 205 7.14 34.54 -46.50
CA LEU A 205 8.22 35.53 -46.52
C LEU A 205 9.11 35.37 -47.76
N SER A 206 9.34 34.15 -48.24
CA SER A 206 10.09 33.94 -49.48
C SER A 206 9.34 34.47 -50.71
N SER A 207 8.03 34.26 -50.79
CA SER A 207 7.24 34.78 -51.91
C SER A 207 7.19 36.29 -51.90
N GLN A 208 7.03 36.90 -50.72
CA GLN A 208 7.08 38.35 -50.56
C GLN A 208 8.45 38.92 -50.92
N ASN A 209 9.54 38.27 -50.49
CA ASN A 209 10.89 38.68 -50.88
C ASN A 209 11.10 38.57 -52.40
N LEU A 210 10.57 37.53 -53.04
CA LEU A 210 10.67 37.37 -54.49
C LEU A 210 9.94 38.51 -55.21
N GLN A 211 8.71 38.82 -54.79
CA GLN A 211 7.93 39.94 -55.33
C GLN A 211 8.66 41.27 -55.19
N LEU A 212 9.19 41.57 -53.99
CA LEU A 212 9.98 42.77 -53.75
C LEU A 212 11.25 42.82 -54.60
N GLN A 213 11.92 41.69 -54.82
CA GLN A 213 13.10 41.62 -55.69
C GLN A 213 12.73 41.92 -57.15
N GLU A 214 11.60 41.39 -57.64
CA GLU A 214 11.10 41.69 -58.98
C GLU A 214 10.76 43.17 -59.14
N GLU A 215 10.05 43.77 -58.17
CA GLU A 215 9.75 45.20 -58.15
C GLU A 215 11.02 46.06 -58.14
N ILE A 216 12.00 45.73 -57.30
CA ILE A 216 13.30 46.43 -57.26
C ILE A 216 14.01 46.31 -58.63
N GLN A 217 13.97 45.15 -59.27
CA GLN A 217 14.56 44.97 -60.59
C GLN A 217 13.84 45.79 -61.67
N GLN A 218 12.51 45.87 -61.63
CA GLN A 218 11.72 46.69 -62.56
C GLN A 218 12.03 48.17 -62.38
N LEU A 219 11.99 48.68 -61.14
CA LEU A 219 12.35 50.07 -60.83
C LEU A 219 13.78 50.41 -61.26
N ARG A 220 14.75 49.49 -61.06
CA ARG A 220 16.13 49.68 -61.54
C ARG A 220 16.24 49.74 -63.07
N LYS A 221 15.38 49.06 -63.82
CA LYS A 221 15.33 49.17 -65.28
C LYS A 221 14.75 50.51 -65.72
N GLU A 222 13.75 51.02 -65.01
CA GLU A 222 13.15 52.33 -65.25
C GLU A 222 14.08 53.50 -64.86
N LEU A 223 14.99 53.29 -63.91
CA LEU A 223 16.00 54.25 -63.43
C LEU A 223 17.40 54.06 -64.06
N GLY A 224 17.59 53.09 -64.96
CA GLY A 224 18.84 52.90 -65.71
C GLY A 224 19.06 54.00 -66.76
N PRO A 225 20.31 54.43 -67.03
CA PRO A 225 20.61 55.76 -67.56
C PRO A 225 20.15 55.94 -69.01
N THR A 226 19.50 57.08 -69.29
CA THR A 226 19.63 57.79 -70.58
C THR A 226 21.04 58.35 -70.75
#